data_AF-I8A7L0-F1
#
_entry.id   AF-I8A7L0-F1
#
_cell.length_a   1.000
_cell.length_b   1.000
_cell.length_c   1.000
_cell.angle_alpha   90.00
_cell.angle_beta   90.00
_cell.angle_gamma   90.00
#
_symmetry.space_group_name_H-M   'P 1'
#
loop_
_entity.id
_entity.type
_entity.pdbx_description
1 polymer ?
#
loop_
_entity_poly.entity_id
_entity_poly.type
_entity_poly.pdbx_seq_one_letter_code
_entity_poly.pdbx_strand_id
1 'polypeptide(L)'
;MFGHALRKASTATGRHPRFLSLEMNPKFAAVSKALVSIAGLDDIVEIRVGPCRASLHSLAKGGKHSGSSEQQQPWDMLFLDHSKISYLNDLKLCEELGLVAPGSTVIADDMKRPGNPWYSEYVRASPGKKAEDCLPFKGCLSDGGISLGNPGLVYETMLVEGLEPTGLMDAVEVSKCVGLVEVR
;
A
#
# COMPACT_ATOMS: atom_id res chain seq x y z
N MET A 1 0.98 -20.15 -17.02
CA MET A 1 0.18 -19.34 -16.08
C MET A 1 1.11 -18.51 -15.21
N PHE A 2 0.64 -17.34 -14.74
CA PHE A 2 1.42 -16.36 -13.95
C PHE A 2 2.14 -16.97 -12.74
N GLY A 3 1.48 -17.85 -11.98
CA GLY A 3 2.10 -18.48 -10.81
C GLY A 3 3.36 -19.32 -11.12
N HIS A 4 3.42 -19.96 -12.28
CA HIS A 4 4.62 -20.68 -12.75
C HIS A 4 5.78 -19.73 -13.05
N ALA A 5 5.48 -18.56 -13.64
CA ALA A 5 6.48 -17.55 -13.92
C ALA A 5 7.04 -16.95 -12.61
N LEU A 6 6.16 -16.70 -11.63
CA LEU A 6 6.54 -16.19 -10.31
C LEU A 6 7.50 -17.16 -9.58
N ARG A 7 7.19 -18.46 -9.62
CA ARG A 7 8.07 -19.50 -9.04
C ARG A 7 9.42 -19.57 -9.74
N LYS A 8 9.44 -19.53 -11.08
CA LYS A 8 10.69 -19.49 -11.85
C LYS A 8 11.56 -18.29 -11.48
N ALA A 9 10.96 -17.11 -11.35
CA ALA A 9 11.67 -15.91 -10.91
C ALA A 9 12.21 -16.05 -9.48
N SER A 10 11.45 -16.68 -8.59
CA SER A 10 11.90 -16.96 -7.22
C SER A 10 13.12 -17.87 -7.19
N THR A 11 13.10 -18.99 -7.94
CA THR A 11 14.26 -19.88 -8.06
C THR A 11 15.47 -19.19 -8.68
N ALA A 12 15.27 -18.36 -9.71
CA ALA A 12 16.36 -17.68 -10.42
C ALA A 12 17.03 -16.59 -9.58
N THR A 13 16.27 -15.89 -8.73
CA THR A 13 16.76 -14.75 -7.93
C THR A 13 17.13 -15.15 -6.49
N GLY A 14 16.72 -16.33 -6.03
CA GLY A 14 16.82 -16.74 -4.64
C GLY A 14 15.91 -15.94 -3.69
N ARG A 15 15.05 -15.05 -4.22
CA ARG A 15 14.09 -14.27 -3.45
C ARG A 15 12.74 -14.95 -3.48
N HIS A 16 12.11 -15.10 -2.32
CA HIS A 16 10.79 -15.70 -2.20
C HIS A 16 9.76 -14.59 -2.02
N PRO A 17 9.07 -14.16 -3.09
CA PRO A 17 8.07 -13.11 -2.97
C PRO A 17 6.94 -13.60 -2.08
N ARG A 18 6.39 -12.69 -1.27
CA ARG A 18 5.17 -12.91 -0.50
C ARG A 18 4.19 -11.81 -0.82
N PHE A 19 2.94 -12.21 -1.02
CA PHE A 19 1.85 -11.28 -1.28
C PHE A 19 0.86 -11.36 -0.13
N LEU A 20 0.43 -10.20 0.34
CA LEU A 20 -0.62 -10.09 1.33
C LEU A 20 -1.73 -9.22 0.75
N SER A 21 -2.93 -9.77 0.66
CA SER A 21 -4.14 -9.04 0.26
C SER A 21 -5.02 -8.83 1.50
N LEU A 22 -5.47 -7.58 1.69
CA LEU A 22 -6.41 -7.19 2.73
C LEU A 22 -7.79 -7.03 2.09
N GLU A 23 -8.71 -7.95 2.39
CA GLU A 23 -10.05 -7.97 1.81
C GLU A 23 -11.10 -7.85 2.91
N MET A 24 -11.95 -6.83 2.82
CA MET A 24 -12.96 -6.59 3.85
C MET A 24 -14.14 -7.57 3.77
N ASN A 25 -14.56 -7.94 2.56
CA ASN A 25 -15.71 -8.77 2.31
C ASN A 25 -15.34 -10.26 2.36
N PRO A 26 -15.88 -11.04 3.32
CA PRO A 26 -15.56 -12.46 3.44
C PRO A 26 -15.94 -13.29 2.20
N LYS A 27 -16.96 -12.87 1.43
CA LYS A 27 -17.36 -13.57 0.20
C LYS A 27 -16.32 -13.39 -0.89
N PHE A 28 -15.86 -12.17 -1.12
CA PHE A 28 -14.81 -11.89 -2.10
C PHE A 28 -13.49 -12.53 -1.68
N ALA A 29 -13.16 -12.49 -0.38
CA ALA A 29 -11.98 -13.20 0.13
C ALA A 29 -12.04 -14.70 -0.13
N ALA A 30 -13.20 -15.34 0.04
CA ALA A 30 -13.37 -16.77 -0.23
C ALA A 30 -13.19 -17.10 -1.73
N VAL A 31 -13.74 -16.26 -2.62
CA VAL A 31 -13.53 -16.42 -4.08
C VAL A 31 -12.06 -16.24 -4.43
N SER A 32 -11.41 -15.17 -3.95
CA SER A 32 -9.99 -14.91 -4.19
C SER A 32 -9.10 -16.05 -3.69
N LYS A 33 -9.39 -16.62 -2.50
CA LYS A 33 -8.68 -17.81 -1.99
C LYS A 33 -8.82 -19.02 -2.91
N ALA A 34 -10.03 -19.29 -3.40
CA ALA A 34 -10.25 -20.40 -4.33
C ALA A 34 -9.47 -20.20 -5.64
N LEU A 35 -9.48 -18.98 -6.20
CA LEU A 35 -8.73 -18.66 -7.43
C LEU A 35 -7.21 -18.75 -7.23
N VAL A 36 -6.70 -18.26 -6.10
CA VAL A 36 -5.29 -18.40 -5.70
C VAL A 36 -4.89 -19.87 -5.59
N SER A 37 -5.76 -20.70 -5.01
CA SER A 37 -5.48 -22.13 -4.86
C SER A 37 -5.47 -22.86 -6.20
N ILE A 38 -6.43 -22.55 -7.08
CA ILE A 38 -6.45 -23.08 -8.47
C ILE A 38 -5.19 -22.66 -9.23
N ALA A 39 -4.69 -21.44 -8.99
CA ALA A 39 -3.44 -20.95 -9.58
C ALA A 39 -2.18 -21.60 -8.96
N GLY A 40 -2.34 -22.38 -7.88
CA GLY A 40 -1.27 -23.03 -7.14
C GLY A 40 -0.34 -22.03 -6.47
N LEU A 41 -0.89 -21.04 -5.76
CA LEU A 41 -0.16 -19.92 -5.14
C LEU A 41 -0.39 -19.79 -3.63
N ASP A 42 -0.97 -20.81 -2.98
CA ASP A 42 -1.35 -20.78 -1.55
C ASP A 42 -0.17 -20.52 -0.59
N ASP A 43 1.04 -20.95 -0.94
CA ASP A 43 2.27 -20.75 -0.18
C ASP A 43 2.88 -19.34 -0.34
N ILE A 44 2.39 -18.57 -1.30
CA ILE A 44 2.93 -17.26 -1.69
C ILE A 44 1.96 -16.13 -1.33
N VAL A 45 0.66 -16.37 -1.49
CA VAL A 45 -0.39 -15.36 -1.32
C VAL A 45 -1.18 -15.63 -0.04
N GLU A 46 -1.15 -14.67 0.88
CA GLU A 46 -1.99 -14.64 2.07
C GLU A 46 -3.15 -13.66 1.85
N ILE A 47 -4.37 -14.08 2.19
CA ILE A 47 -5.56 -13.22 2.14
C ILE A 47 -6.12 -13.07 3.56
N ARG A 48 -6.04 -11.86 4.11
CA ARG A 48 -6.59 -11.50 5.42
C ARG A 48 -7.95 -10.85 5.25
N VAL A 49 -8.92 -11.41 5.97
CA VAL A 49 -10.29 -10.90 5.96
C VAL A 49 -10.46 -9.87 7.08
N GLY A 50 -10.91 -8.68 6.73
CA GLY A 50 -11.28 -7.65 7.70
C GLY A 50 -11.05 -6.23 7.19
N PRO A 51 -11.45 -5.21 7.96
CA PRO A 51 -11.25 -3.81 7.60
C PRO A 51 -9.76 -3.50 7.39
N CYS A 52 -9.44 -2.75 6.32
CA CYS A 52 -8.07 -2.40 5.94
C CYS A 52 -7.29 -1.81 7.13
N ARG A 53 -7.84 -0.76 7.77
CA ARG A 53 -7.21 -0.07 8.90
C ARG A 53 -6.85 -0.99 10.07
N ALA A 54 -7.79 -1.86 10.48
CA ALA A 54 -7.56 -2.81 11.57
C ALA A 54 -6.48 -3.84 11.19
N SER A 55 -6.48 -4.28 9.93
CA SER A 55 -5.47 -5.18 9.38
C SER A 55 -4.08 -4.54 9.34
N LEU A 56 -3.96 -3.26 8.95
CA LEU A 56 -2.71 -2.51 8.96
C LEU A 56 -2.14 -2.38 10.38
N HIS A 57 -2.96 -2.05 11.38
CA HIS A 57 -2.53 -2.06 12.77
C HIS A 57 -2.09 -3.44 13.26
N SER A 58 -2.81 -4.50 12.87
CA SER A 58 -2.43 -5.87 13.20
C SER A 58 -1.09 -6.25 12.57
N LEU A 59 -0.83 -5.81 11.34
CA LEU A 59 0.46 -6.00 10.66
C LEU A 59 1.60 -5.30 11.38
N ALA A 60 1.42 -4.03 11.73
CA ALA A 60 2.43 -3.26 12.46
C ALA A 60 2.77 -3.86 13.83
N LYS A 61 1.78 -4.47 14.51
CA LYS A 61 1.98 -5.20 15.78
C LYS A 61 2.54 -6.62 15.58
N GLY A 62 2.40 -7.16 14.37
CA GLY A 62 2.44 -8.58 14.05
C GLY A 62 3.78 -9.14 13.60
N GLY A 63 4.88 -8.37 13.68
CA GLY A 63 6.26 -8.81 13.39
C GLY A 63 6.79 -10.00 14.22
N LYS A 64 5.93 -10.73 14.92
CA LYS A 64 6.22 -11.95 15.70
C LYS A 64 5.87 -13.26 14.98
N HIS A 65 5.38 -13.23 13.73
CA HIS A 65 4.98 -14.45 13.00
C HIS A 65 6.14 -15.20 12.32
N SER A 66 7.35 -14.61 12.29
CA SER A 66 8.61 -15.36 12.30
C SER A 66 9.17 -15.25 13.71
N GLY A 67 9.71 -16.32 14.29
CA GLY A 67 10.25 -16.34 15.66
C GLY A 67 11.50 -15.47 15.91
N SER A 68 11.64 -14.34 15.22
CA SER A 68 12.68 -13.35 15.37
C SER A 68 12.10 -12.10 16.05
N SER A 69 12.82 -11.57 17.03
CA SER A 69 12.52 -10.32 17.74
C SER A 69 12.81 -9.07 16.89
N GLU A 70 12.50 -9.13 15.60
CA GLU A 70 12.84 -8.07 14.63
C GLU A 70 11.69 -7.07 14.55
N GLN A 71 12.04 -5.78 14.50
CA GLN A 71 11.07 -4.73 14.18
C GLN A 71 10.38 -5.06 12.84
N GLN A 72 9.07 -4.78 12.76
CA GLN A 72 8.33 -4.87 11.51
C GLN A 72 9.07 -4.08 10.42
N GLN A 73 9.49 -4.78 9.37
CA GLN A 73 10.15 -4.17 8.22
C GLN A 73 9.10 -3.45 7.34
N PRO A 74 9.49 -2.36 6.65
CA PRO A 74 8.65 -1.74 5.65
C PRO A 74 8.39 -2.70 4.49
N TRP A 75 7.25 -2.53 3.82
CA TRP A 75 6.90 -3.32 2.64
C TRP A 75 7.65 -2.80 1.41
N ASP A 76 8.19 -3.71 0.60
CA ASP A 76 8.84 -3.36 -0.66
C ASP A 76 7.87 -2.66 -1.62
N MET A 77 6.62 -3.12 -1.63
CA MET A 77 5.56 -2.61 -2.51
C MET A 77 4.19 -2.60 -1.81
N LEU A 78 3.43 -1.53 -2.02
CA LEU A 78 2.04 -1.39 -1.63
C LEU A 78 1.19 -1.14 -2.87
N PHE A 79 0.12 -1.93 -3.08
CA PHE A 79 -0.82 -1.73 -4.18
C PHE A 79 -2.18 -1.28 -3.62
N LEU A 80 -2.66 -0.12 -4.08
CA LEU A 80 -3.93 0.49 -3.67
C LEU A 80 -4.97 0.31 -4.77
N ASP A 81 -5.89 -0.62 -4.56
CA ASP A 81 -7.03 -0.89 -5.43
C ASP A 81 -8.29 -1.24 -4.62
N HIS A 82 -8.69 -0.31 -3.75
CA HIS A 82 -9.88 -0.46 -2.91
C HIS A 82 -10.78 0.77 -3.06
N SER A 83 -11.41 1.22 -1.97
CA SER A 83 -12.17 2.48 -1.96
C SER A 83 -11.26 3.69 -2.21
N LYS A 84 -11.49 4.42 -3.30
CA LYS A 84 -10.63 5.53 -3.75
C LYS A 84 -10.52 6.63 -2.69
N ILE A 85 -11.62 6.94 -2.01
CA ILE A 85 -11.65 7.94 -0.92
C ILE A 85 -10.73 7.58 0.26
N SER A 86 -10.37 6.31 0.42
CA SER A 86 -9.56 5.81 1.53
C SER A 86 -8.06 5.77 1.22
N TYR A 87 -7.65 5.87 -0.06
CA TYR A 87 -6.24 5.66 -0.48
C TYR A 87 -5.26 6.54 0.30
N LEU A 88 -5.53 7.85 0.35
CA LEU A 88 -4.64 8.79 1.01
C LEU A 88 -4.56 8.50 2.52
N ASN A 89 -5.69 8.22 3.15
CA ASN A 89 -5.74 7.99 4.59
C ASN A 89 -5.06 6.67 5.00
N ASP A 90 -5.21 5.63 4.19
CA ASP A 90 -4.56 4.34 4.40
C ASP A 90 -3.06 4.40 4.06
N LEU A 91 -2.66 5.13 3.02
CA LEU A 91 -1.24 5.43 2.77
C LEU A 91 -0.63 6.14 3.99
N LYS A 92 -1.26 7.23 4.46
CA LYS A 92 -0.81 7.95 5.65
C LYS A 92 -0.73 7.05 6.88
N LEU A 93 -1.66 6.12 7.06
CA LEU A 93 -1.55 5.13 8.13
C LEU A 93 -0.32 4.23 7.97
N CYS A 94 -0.08 3.73 6.75
CA CYS A 94 1.09 2.91 6.48
C CYS A 94 2.40 3.65 6.77
N GLU A 95 2.47 4.95 6.48
CA GLU A 95 3.61 5.81 6.81
C GLU A 95 3.80 5.95 8.33
N GLU A 96 2.73 6.20 9.08
CA GLU A 96 2.76 6.31 10.56
C GLU A 96 3.18 4.99 11.23
N LEU A 97 2.75 3.86 10.67
CA LEU A 97 3.04 2.54 11.18
C LEU A 97 4.41 2.00 10.72
N GLY A 98 5.16 2.76 9.91
CA GLY A 98 6.45 2.34 9.34
C GLY A 98 6.33 1.19 8.33
N LEU A 99 5.13 0.94 7.80
CA LEU A 99 4.88 -0.03 6.74
C LEU A 99 5.33 0.50 5.37
N VAL A 100 5.44 1.82 5.23
CA VAL A 100 6.05 2.51 4.07
C VAL A 100 7.24 3.33 4.57
N ALA A 101 8.39 3.15 3.95
CA ALA A 101 9.64 3.84 4.28
C ALA A 101 10.51 4.00 3.01
N PRO A 102 11.66 4.70 3.07
CA PRO A 102 12.57 4.78 1.92
C PRO A 102 12.92 3.38 1.36
N GLY A 103 12.68 3.19 0.06
CA GLY A 103 12.77 1.90 -0.62
C GLY A 103 11.41 1.31 -1.01
N SER A 104 10.34 1.62 -0.28
CA SER A 104 8.97 1.20 -0.59
C SER A 104 8.46 1.86 -1.88
N THR A 105 7.70 1.10 -2.68
CA THR A 105 6.97 1.60 -3.85
C THR A 105 5.48 1.50 -3.65
N VAL A 106 4.76 2.61 -3.73
CA VAL A 106 3.29 2.64 -3.68
C VAL A 106 2.76 2.75 -5.10
N ILE A 107 1.82 1.89 -5.45
CA ILE A 107 1.16 1.87 -6.76
C ILE A 107 -0.34 2.03 -6.51
N ALA A 108 -0.95 3.07 -7.10
CA ALA A 108 -2.37 3.36 -6.97
C ALA A 108 -3.08 3.20 -8.32
N ASP A 109 -4.15 2.41 -8.34
CA ASP A 109 -4.95 2.12 -9.53
C ASP A 109 -6.11 3.13 -9.72
N ASP A 110 -6.65 3.20 -10.94
CA ASP A 110 -7.76 4.08 -11.35
C ASP A 110 -7.50 5.59 -11.14
N MET A 111 -6.25 6.03 -11.35
CA MET A 111 -5.81 7.39 -11.03
C MET A 111 -6.18 8.43 -12.09
N LYS A 112 -6.73 8.01 -13.23
CA LYS A 112 -7.39 8.92 -14.17
C LYS A 112 -8.90 8.95 -13.96
N ARG A 113 -9.54 7.79 -13.74
CA ARG A 113 -10.99 7.67 -13.58
C ARG A 113 -11.35 6.59 -12.56
N PRO A 114 -11.93 6.97 -11.40
CA PRO A 114 -12.41 8.30 -11.03
C PRO A 114 -11.28 9.29 -10.66
N GLY A 115 -10.05 8.81 -10.50
CA GLY A 115 -8.92 9.60 -10.02
C GLY A 115 -8.94 9.84 -8.51
N ASN A 116 -7.80 10.25 -7.97
CA ASN A 116 -7.68 10.71 -6.59
C ASN A 116 -6.72 11.92 -6.51
N PRO A 117 -7.22 13.15 -6.72
CA PRO A 117 -6.40 14.36 -6.70
C PRO A 117 -5.67 14.56 -5.38
N TRP A 118 -6.33 14.31 -4.24
CA TRP A 118 -5.71 14.48 -2.92
C TRP A 118 -4.55 13.52 -2.68
N TYR A 119 -4.68 12.28 -3.13
CA TYR A 119 -3.57 11.32 -3.11
C TYR A 119 -2.40 11.84 -3.97
N SER A 120 -2.67 12.22 -5.22
CA SER A 120 -1.64 12.65 -6.17
C SER A 120 -0.93 13.92 -5.70
N GLU A 121 -1.67 14.89 -5.17
CA GLU A 121 -1.13 16.09 -4.55
C GLU A 121 -0.22 15.75 -3.37
N TYR A 122 -0.65 14.85 -2.49
CA TYR A 122 0.12 14.45 -1.31
C TYR A 122 1.44 13.77 -1.66
N VAL A 123 1.44 12.77 -2.55
CA VAL A 123 2.68 12.06 -2.93
C VAL A 123 3.65 12.96 -3.71
N ARG A 124 3.17 14.06 -4.30
CA ARG A 124 4.00 15.06 -5.00
C ARG A 124 4.41 16.24 -4.13
N ALA A 125 3.77 16.42 -2.97
CA ALA A 125 4.05 17.52 -2.07
C ALA A 125 5.44 17.38 -1.43
N SER A 126 6.10 18.52 -1.22
CA SER A 126 7.34 18.58 -0.45
C SER A 126 7.07 18.25 1.02
N PRO A 127 8.09 17.79 1.78
CA PRO A 127 7.93 17.52 3.21
C PRO A 127 7.39 18.71 4.02
N GLY A 128 7.85 19.93 3.71
CA GLY A 128 7.37 21.14 4.35
C GLY A 128 5.88 21.40 4.08
N LYS A 129 5.42 21.18 2.84
CA LYS A 129 4.01 21.33 2.49
C LYS A 129 3.14 20.29 3.20
N LYS A 130 3.58 19.02 3.24
CA LYS A 130 2.88 17.96 3.98
C LYS A 130 2.73 18.31 5.46
N ALA A 131 3.78 18.84 6.09
CA ALA A 131 3.73 19.24 7.49
C ALA A 131 2.75 20.40 7.71
N GLU A 132 2.79 21.43 6.87
CA GLU A 132 1.86 22.56 6.91
C GLU A 132 0.40 22.08 6.80
N ASP A 133 0.10 21.21 5.84
CA ASP A 133 -1.25 20.67 5.61
C ASP A 133 -1.76 19.81 6.78
N CYS A 134 -0.84 19.23 7.57
CA CYS A 134 -1.19 18.47 8.77
C CYS A 134 -1.41 19.34 10.01
N LEU A 135 -0.90 20.58 10.06
CA LEU A 135 -0.98 21.45 11.24
C LEU A 135 -2.41 21.67 11.76
N PRO A 136 -3.42 21.95 10.91
CA PRO A 136 -4.78 22.21 11.39
C PRO A 136 -5.42 21.03 12.13
N PHE A 137 -4.92 19.81 11.88
CA PHE A 137 -5.46 18.57 12.43
C PHE A 137 -4.63 18.03 13.60
N LYS A 138 -3.46 18.62 13.87
CA LYS A 138 -2.57 18.19 14.95
C LYS A 138 -3.22 18.49 16.30
N GLY A 139 -3.43 17.45 17.11
CA GLY A 139 -4.06 17.58 18.43
C GLY A 139 -5.59 17.57 18.40
N CYS A 140 -6.22 17.50 17.23
CA CYS A 140 -7.63 17.13 17.15
C CYS A 140 -7.82 15.69 17.67
N LEU A 141 -8.94 15.43 18.35
CA LEU A 141 -9.32 14.08 18.76
C LEU A 141 -9.40 13.21 17.49
N SER A 142 -8.44 12.30 17.33
CA SER A 142 -8.59 11.26 16.32
C SER A 142 -9.64 10.29 16.84
N ASP A 143 -10.75 10.16 16.14
CA ASP A 143 -11.73 9.08 16.31
C ASP A 143 -11.15 7.69 15.93
N GLY A 144 -9.82 7.61 15.84
CA GLY A 144 -9.09 6.46 15.33
C GLY A 144 -9.26 6.25 13.83
N GLY A 145 -9.97 7.10 13.09
CA GLY A 145 -10.27 6.94 11.68
C GLY A 145 -9.38 7.74 10.72
N ILE A 146 -8.73 8.82 11.21
CA ILE A 146 -7.91 9.72 10.39
C ILE A 146 -6.42 9.50 10.69
N SER A 147 -5.61 9.46 9.64
CA SER A 147 -4.15 9.45 9.68
C SER A 147 -3.60 10.77 9.13
N LEU A 148 -2.58 11.30 9.77
CA LEU A 148 -1.85 12.51 9.34
C LEU A 148 -0.69 12.15 8.40
N GLY A 149 -0.12 10.95 8.53
CA GLY A 149 1.00 10.48 7.72
C GLY A 149 2.36 10.83 8.31
N ASN A 150 3.41 10.54 7.57
CA ASN A 150 4.76 10.99 7.89
C ASN A 150 5.18 12.09 6.90
N PRO A 151 5.11 13.38 7.30
CA PRO A 151 5.42 14.48 6.40
C PRO A 151 6.88 14.47 5.95
N GLY A 152 7.79 13.80 6.66
CA GLY A 152 9.20 13.70 6.28
C GLY A 152 9.47 12.82 5.06
N LEU A 153 8.53 11.96 4.65
CA LEU A 153 8.75 11.03 3.53
C LEU A 153 8.69 11.77 2.18
N VAL A 154 9.70 11.51 1.35
CA VAL A 154 9.85 12.06 0.00
C VAL A 154 9.55 10.97 -1.02
N TYR A 155 8.68 11.28 -2.00
CA TYR A 155 8.39 10.37 -3.09
C TYR A 155 8.83 10.93 -4.44
N GLU A 156 9.39 10.07 -5.27
CA GLU A 156 9.47 10.27 -6.72
C GLU A 156 8.27 9.59 -7.36
N THR A 157 7.43 10.38 -8.03
CA THR A 157 6.15 9.89 -8.53
C THR A 157 6.01 10.11 -10.03
N MET A 158 5.58 9.07 -10.75
CA MET A 158 5.19 9.13 -12.15
C MET A 158 3.76 8.64 -12.35
N LEU A 159 3.05 9.24 -13.31
CA LEU A 159 1.73 8.76 -13.74
C LEU A 159 1.92 7.97 -15.03
N VAL A 160 1.50 6.70 -15.03
CA VAL A 160 1.58 5.81 -16.18
C VAL A 160 0.19 5.73 -16.80
N GLU A 161 -0.01 6.41 -17.93
CA GLU A 161 -1.29 6.37 -18.64
C GLU A 161 -1.42 5.09 -19.47
N GLY A 162 -2.64 4.58 -19.57
CA GLY A 162 -2.98 3.36 -20.29
C GLY A 162 -4.47 3.30 -20.65
N LEU A 163 -4.93 2.11 -20.99
CA LEU A 163 -6.34 1.82 -21.27
C LEU A 163 -6.85 0.77 -20.29
N GLU A 164 -8.01 1.02 -19.67
CA GLU A 164 -8.74 -0.02 -18.95
C GLU A 164 -9.33 -1.05 -19.93
N PRO A 165 -9.80 -2.23 -19.46
CA PRO A 165 -10.27 -3.31 -20.34
C PRO A 165 -11.38 -2.94 -21.33
N THR A 166 -12.12 -1.85 -21.09
CA THR A 166 -13.17 -1.35 -22.00
C THR A 166 -12.62 -0.48 -23.14
N GLY A 167 -11.31 -0.19 -23.16
CA GLY A 167 -10.66 0.71 -24.13
C GLY A 167 -10.71 2.19 -23.75
N LEU A 168 -11.17 2.48 -22.53
CA LEU A 168 -11.23 3.81 -21.96
C LEU A 168 -9.86 4.20 -21.37
N MET A 169 -9.42 5.45 -21.57
CA MET A 169 -8.22 6.00 -20.91
C MET A 169 -8.23 5.83 -19.39
N ASP A 170 -7.17 5.27 -18.84
CA ASP A 170 -6.95 5.22 -17.41
C ASP A 170 -5.47 5.47 -17.06
N ALA A 171 -5.11 5.48 -15.80
CA ALA A 171 -3.73 5.62 -15.36
C ALA A 171 -3.47 4.95 -14.02
N VAL A 172 -2.24 4.47 -13.85
CA VAL A 172 -1.69 4.02 -12.58
C VAL A 172 -0.68 5.05 -12.10
N GLU A 173 -0.76 5.48 -10.83
CA GLU A 173 0.26 6.35 -10.23
C GLU A 173 1.28 5.52 -9.45
N VAL A 174 2.56 5.65 -9.80
CA VAL A 174 3.67 4.93 -9.19
C VAL A 174 4.52 5.91 -8.40
N SER A 175 4.53 5.76 -7.08
CA SER A 175 5.23 6.61 -6.11
C SER A 175 6.30 5.83 -5.36
N LYS A 176 7.57 6.07 -5.67
CA LYS A 176 8.69 5.45 -4.95
C LYS A 176 9.11 6.34 -3.78
N CYS A 177 9.10 5.81 -2.56
CA CYS A 177 9.63 6.53 -1.41
C CYS A 177 11.16 6.53 -1.49
N VAL A 178 11.77 7.70 -1.72
CA VAL A 178 13.21 7.82 -1.98
C VAL A 178 14.01 8.35 -0.80
N GLY A 179 13.35 8.93 0.20
CA GLY A 179 14.06 9.49 1.34
C GLY A 179 13.15 9.89 2.50
N LEU A 180 13.79 10.20 3.61
CA LEU A 180 13.19 10.74 4.82
C LEU A 180 13.98 11.99 5.21
N VAL A 181 13.28 13.12 5.36
CA VAL A 181 13.86 14.42 5.73
C VAL A 181 13.26 14.87 7.05
N GLU A 182 14.09 15.43 7.93
CA GLU A 182 13.59 16.08 9.14
C GLU A 182 12.79 17.33 8.76
N VAL A 183 11.53 17.36 9.17
CA VAL A 183 10.67 18.53 9.00
C VAL A 183 10.69 19.34 10.30
N ARG A 184 11.12 20.59 10.21
CA ARG A 184 11.19 21.53 11.33
C ARG A 184 9.85 22.16 11.64
#